data_AF-A0A358Y4I7-F1
#
_entry.id   AF-A0A358Y4I7-F1
#
_cell.length_a   1.000
_cell.length_b   1.000
_cell.length_c   1.000
_cell.angle_alpha   90.00
_cell.angle_beta   90.00
_cell.angle_gamma   90.00
#
_symmetry.space_group_name_H-M   'P 1'
#
loop_
_entity.id
_entity.type
_entity.pdbx_description
1 polymer ?
#
loop_
_entity_poly.entity_id
_entity_poly.type
_entity_poly.pdbx_seq_one_letter_code
_entity_poly.pdbx_strand_id
1 'polypeptide(L)'
;MTEEQFQKFMQVNGIDSADEAVQKMLEQLQQTIDPREFMTPSMREIAELSMEQLTIEYEQVQQKNSDRSSAQRKFITQRFEYEQNAARQTAVEQDSADA
;
A
#
# COMPACT_ATOMS: atom_id res chain seq x y z
N MET A 1 17.74 3.86 -19.34
CA MET A 1 17.82 5.31 -19.11
C MET A 1 19.26 5.72 -19.38
N THR A 2 19.50 6.69 -20.26
CA THR A 2 20.86 7.21 -20.53
C THR A 2 21.16 8.39 -19.62
N GLU A 3 22.45 8.64 -19.36
CA GLU A 3 22.92 9.70 -18.46
C GLU A 3 22.41 11.10 -18.88
N GLU A 4 22.29 11.35 -20.19
CA GLU A 4 21.71 12.58 -20.74
C GLU A 4 20.22 12.75 -20.42
N GLN A 5 19.44 11.66 -20.41
CA GLN A 5 18.01 11.73 -20.06
C GLN A 5 17.81 12.01 -18.57
N PHE A 6 18.71 11.51 -17.72
CA PHE A 6 18.68 11.76 -16.29
C PHE A 6 19.03 13.23 -15.98
N GLN A 7 20.06 13.80 -16.60
CA GLN A 7 20.38 15.21 -16.42
C GLN A 7 19.26 16.15 -16.90
N LYS A 8 18.63 15.83 -18.04
CA LYS A 8 17.48 16.60 -18.55
C LYS A 8 16.28 16.51 -17.60
N PHE A 9 16.05 15.36 -16.97
CA PHE A 9 15.01 15.20 -15.95
C PHE A 9 15.28 16.06 -14.71
N MET A 10 16.52 16.10 -14.21
CA MET A 10 16.89 16.94 -13.06
C MET A 10 16.68 18.43 -13.35
N GLN A 11 17.08 18.88 -14.55
CA GLN A 11 17.01 20.29 -14.94
C GLN A 11 15.57 20.78 -15.17
N VAL A 12 14.69 19.94 -15.74
CA VAL A 12 13.27 20.28 -15.97
C VAL A 12 12.47 20.36 -14.68
N ASN A 13 12.82 19.56 -13.67
CA ASN A 13 12.08 19.48 -12.41
C ASN A 13 12.69 20.36 -11.29
N GLY A 14 13.69 21.18 -11.62
CA GLY A 14 14.34 22.11 -10.69
C GLY A 14 14.99 21.40 -9.50
N ILE A 15 15.61 20.24 -9.75
CA ILE A 15 16.15 19.39 -8.70
C ILE A 15 17.66 19.66 -8.53
N ASP A 16 18.06 20.12 -7.35
CA ASP A 16 19.44 20.54 -7.07
C ASP A 16 20.35 19.37 -6.60
N SER A 17 19.77 18.22 -6.22
CA SER A 17 20.52 17.05 -5.73
C SER A 17 20.03 15.73 -6.32
N ALA A 18 20.95 14.78 -6.50
CA ALA A 18 20.61 13.44 -7.00
C ALA A 18 19.61 12.70 -6.10
N ASP A 19 19.64 12.96 -4.78
CA ASP A 19 18.71 12.36 -3.82
C ASP A 19 17.28 12.89 -4.02
N GLU A 20 17.11 14.19 -4.20
CA GLU A 20 15.80 14.78 -4.51
C GLU A 20 15.28 14.30 -5.89
N ALA A 21 16.18 13.98 -6.83
CA ALA A 21 15.79 13.47 -8.14
C ALA A 21 15.28 12.04 -8.08
N VAL A 22 15.96 11.21 -7.30
CA VAL A 22 15.50 9.86 -6.99
C VAL A 22 14.18 9.92 -6.23
N GLN A 23 14.01 10.84 -5.29
CA GLN A 23 12.78 10.98 -4.53
C GLN A 23 11.58 11.40 -5.40
N LYS A 24 11.71 12.44 -6.23
CA LYS A 24 10.65 12.84 -7.18
C LYS A 24 10.34 11.76 -8.22
N MET A 25 11.35 11.02 -8.66
CA MET A 25 11.17 9.89 -9.57
C MET A 25 10.39 8.75 -8.89
N LEU A 26 10.70 8.42 -7.63
CA LEU A 26 9.96 7.44 -6.85
C LEU A 26 8.52 7.89 -6.60
N GLU A 27 8.29 9.17 -6.28
CA GLU A 27 6.95 9.73 -6.14
C GLU A 27 6.16 9.65 -7.45
N GLN A 28 6.77 9.99 -8.58
CA GLN A 28 6.13 9.82 -9.89
C GLN A 28 5.79 8.37 -10.20
N LEU A 29 6.67 7.42 -9.87
CA LEU A 29 6.43 5.99 -10.06
C LEU A 29 5.28 5.49 -9.16
N GLN A 30 5.22 5.95 -7.91
CA GLN A 30 4.11 5.63 -7.01
C GLN A 30 2.78 6.19 -7.51
N GLN A 31 2.78 7.35 -8.17
CA GLN A 31 1.57 7.95 -8.72
C GLN A 31 1.09 7.31 -10.02
N THR A 32 1.99 6.67 -10.79
CA THR A 32 1.65 6.07 -12.09
C THR A 32 1.38 4.58 -12.03
N ILE A 33 1.78 3.89 -10.97
CA ILE A 33 1.60 2.45 -10.82
C ILE A 33 0.48 2.20 -9.81
N ASP A 34 -0.69 1.75 -10.26
CA ASP A 34 -1.68 1.18 -9.36
C ASP A 34 -1.22 -0.25 -8.99
N PRO A 35 -0.82 -0.50 -7.73
CA PRO A 35 -0.35 -1.82 -7.31
C PRO A 35 -1.40 -2.93 -7.50
N ARG A 36 -2.69 -2.58 -7.63
CA ARG A 36 -3.79 -3.52 -7.87
C ARG A 36 -3.75 -4.15 -9.26
N GLU A 37 -3.13 -3.48 -10.24
CA GLU A 37 -3.01 -4.01 -11.60
C GLU A 37 -2.11 -5.24 -11.67
N PHE A 38 -1.15 -5.33 -10.75
CA PHE A 38 -0.17 -6.44 -10.67
C PHE A 38 -0.57 -7.53 -9.67
N MET A 39 -1.66 -7.33 -8.93
CA MET A 39 -2.23 -8.35 -8.05
C MET A 39 -2.94 -9.42 -8.86
N THR A 40 -2.89 -10.66 -8.37
CA THR A 40 -3.74 -11.73 -8.92
C THR A 40 -5.21 -11.38 -8.68
N PRO A 41 -6.14 -11.87 -9.53
CA PRO A 41 -7.56 -11.55 -9.40
C PRO A 41 -8.13 -11.84 -7.99
N SER A 42 -7.67 -12.93 -7.36
CA SER A 42 -8.09 -13.30 -6.00
C SER A 42 -7.56 -12.38 -4.91
N MET A 43 -6.36 -11.81 -5.07
CA MET A 43 -5.82 -10.80 -4.16
C MET A 43 -6.50 -9.45 -4.37
N ARG A 44 -6.80 -9.10 -5.62
CA ARG A 44 -7.51 -7.87 -5.97
C ARG A 44 -8.91 -7.83 -5.36
N GLU A 45 -9.66 -8.92 -5.47
CA GLU A 45 -11.00 -9.05 -4.85
C GLU A 45 -10.95 -8.77 -3.34
N ILE A 46 -9.95 -9.31 -2.64
CA ILE A 46 -9.78 -9.09 -1.20
C ILE A 46 -9.31 -7.66 -0.90
N ALA A 47 -8.50 -7.05 -1.76
CA ALA A 47 -8.04 -5.66 -1.62
C ALA A 47 -9.17 -4.65 -1.83
N GLU A 48 -10.19 -5.00 -2.61
CA GLU A 48 -11.38 -4.17 -2.88
C GLU A 48 -12.43 -4.23 -1.76
N LEU A 49 -12.34 -5.20 -0.83
CA LEU A 49 -13.27 -5.30 0.29
C LEU A 49 -13.22 -4.04 1.16
N SER A 50 -14.39 -3.50 1.52
CA SER A 50 -14.50 -2.48 2.57
C SER A 50 -13.99 -3.02 3.91
N MET A 51 -13.65 -2.14 4.86
CA MET A 51 -13.19 -2.61 6.18
C MET A 51 -14.27 -3.39 6.94
N GLU A 52 -15.54 -3.08 6.77
CA GLU A 52 -16.64 -3.84 7.35
C GLU A 52 -16.66 -5.28 6.80
N GLN A 53 -16.58 -5.42 5.47
CA GLN A 53 -16.51 -6.73 4.81
C GLN A 53 -15.23 -7.49 5.17
N LEU A 54 -14.10 -6.81 5.25
CA LEU A 54 -12.82 -7.41 5.65
C LEU A 54 -12.88 -7.94 7.09
N THR A 55 -13.58 -7.23 7.99
CA THR A 55 -13.77 -7.66 9.37
C THR A 55 -14.62 -8.92 9.44
N ILE A 56 -15.75 -8.96 8.72
CA ILE A 56 -16.63 -10.14 8.67
C ILE A 56 -15.86 -11.35 8.12
N GLU A 57 -15.13 -11.17 7.02
CA GLU A 57 -14.30 -12.22 6.42
C GLU A 57 -13.19 -12.69 7.37
N TYR A 58 -12.55 -11.75 8.07
CA TYR A 58 -11.54 -12.08 9.08
C TYR A 58 -12.14 -12.91 10.21
N GLU A 59 -13.30 -12.54 10.75
CA GLU A 59 -13.99 -13.32 11.78
C GLU A 59 -14.32 -14.73 11.30
N GLN A 60 -14.77 -14.85 10.05
CA GLN A 60 -15.06 -16.16 9.45
C GLN A 60 -13.79 -17.03 9.33
N VAL A 61 -12.66 -16.41 8.95
CA VAL A 61 -11.36 -17.08 8.92
C VAL A 61 -10.95 -17.54 10.33
N GLN A 62 -11.10 -16.70 11.35
CA GLN A 62 -10.75 -17.05 12.74
C GLN A 62 -11.65 -18.18 13.31
N GLN A 63 -12.94 -18.15 12.98
CA GLN A 63 -13.91 -19.17 13.37
C GLN A 63 -13.77 -20.47 12.55
N LYS A 64 -12.87 -20.51 11.56
CA LYS A 64 -12.65 -21.64 10.64
C LYS A 64 -13.90 -22.05 9.86
N ASN A 65 -14.79 -21.09 9.57
CA ASN A 65 -16.01 -21.28 8.79
C ASN A 65 -15.96 -20.60 7.41
N SER A 66 -14.82 -20.00 7.03
CA SER A 66 -14.63 -19.39 5.72
C SER A 66 -14.47 -20.44 4.61
N ASP A 67 -15.24 -20.30 3.54
CA ASP A 67 -15.14 -21.12 2.32
C ASP A 67 -13.96 -20.75 1.41
N ARG A 68 -13.22 -19.67 1.75
CA ARG A 68 -12.10 -19.20 0.94
C ARG A 68 -10.90 -20.14 1.03
N SER A 69 -10.07 -20.15 -0.02
CA SER A 69 -8.84 -20.97 -0.07
C SER A 69 -7.83 -20.56 1.00
N SER A 70 -6.92 -21.47 1.37
CA SER A 70 -5.87 -21.20 2.38
C SER A 70 -5.06 -19.92 2.10
N ALA A 71 -4.72 -19.69 0.82
CA ALA A 71 -3.99 -18.50 0.40
C ALA A 71 -4.82 -17.21 0.59
N GLN A 72 -6.11 -17.24 0.25
CA GLN A 72 -7.03 -16.11 0.44
C GLN A 72 -7.23 -15.81 1.93
N ARG A 73 -7.41 -16.84 2.77
CA ARG A 73 -7.53 -16.68 4.22
C ARG A 73 -6.30 -16.00 4.82
N LYS A 74 -5.10 -16.43 4.41
CA LYS A 74 -3.84 -15.80 4.82
C LYS A 74 -3.80 -14.32 4.40
N PHE A 75 -4.22 -14.01 3.17
CA PHE A 75 -4.23 -12.64 2.67
C PHE A 75 -5.25 -11.75 3.41
N ILE A 76 -6.43 -12.27 3.75
CA ILE A 76 -7.43 -11.58 4.58
C ILE A 76 -6.86 -11.24 5.96
N THR A 77 -6.23 -12.21 6.63
CA THR A 77 -5.59 -12.00 7.92
C THR A 77 -4.51 -10.93 7.84
N GLN A 78 -3.60 -11.03 6.86
CA GLN A 78 -2.52 -10.06 6.69
C GLN A 78 -3.04 -8.64 6.39
N ARG A 79 -4.05 -8.51 5.53
CA ARG A 79 -4.65 -7.21 5.22
C ARG A 79 -5.31 -6.61 6.46
N PHE A 80 -6.10 -7.39 7.19
CA PHE A 80 -6.79 -6.92 8.38
C PHE A 80 -5.81 -6.46 9.46
N GLU A 81 -4.74 -7.23 9.70
CA GLU A 81 -3.67 -6.86 10.63
C GLU A 81 -2.95 -5.58 10.21
N TYR A 82 -2.67 -5.42 8.91
CA TYR A 82 -2.06 -4.21 8.38
C TYR A 82 -2.94 -2.97 8.62
N GLU A 83 -4.22 -3.03 8.28
CA GLU A 83 -5.17 -1.92 8.46
C GLU A 83 -5.32 -1.55 9.95
N GLN A 84 -5.36 -2.56 10.83
CA GLN A 84 -5.43 -2.32 12.28
C GLN A 84 -4.14 -1.67 12.83
N ASN A 85 -2.98 -2.08 12.33
CA ASN A 85 -1.70 -1.49 12.73
C ASN A 85 -1.50 -0.08 12.15
N ALA A 86 -1.93 0.16 10.90
CA ALA A 86 -1.91 1.48 10.27
C ALA A 86 -2.82 2.47 11.03
N ALA A 87 -4.00 2.03 11.45
CA ALA A 87 -4.90 2.82 12.31
C ALA A 87 -4.27 3.14 13.69
N ARG A 88 -3.47 2.23 14.25
CA ARG A 88 -2.72 2.49 15.49
C ARG A 88 -1.58 3.48 15.31
N GLN A 89 -0.84 3.40 14.20
CA GLN A 89 0.26 4.33 13.91
C GLN A 89 -0.24 5.76 13.70
N THR A 90 -1.33 5.93 12.95
CA THR A 90 -1.97 7.24 12.75
C THR A 90 -2.54 7.82 14.06
N ALA A 91 -3.05 7.00 14.97
CA ALA A 91 -3.50 7.45 16.29
C ALA A 91 -2.33 7.90 17.20
N VAL A 92 -1.15 7.26 17.10
CA VAL A 92 0.04 7.64 17.90
C VAL A 92 0.68 8.94 17.40
N GLU A 93 0.65 9.21 16.09
CA GLU A 93 1.15 10.46 15.52
C GLU A 93 0.26 11.67 15.87
N GLN A 94 -1.05 11.48 16.01
CA GLN A 94 -1.97 12.56 16.44
C GLN A 94 -1.80 12.93 17.91
N ASP A 95 -1.52 11.97 18.80
CA ASP A 95 -1.31 12.24 20.24
C ASP A 95 0.06 12.91 20.51
N SER A 96 1.00 12.80 19.57
CA SER A 96 2.35 13.41 19.66
C SER A 96 2.39 14.85 19.12
N ALA A 97 1.36 15.28 18.39
CA ALA A 97 1.27 16.62 17.80
C ALA A 97 0.46 17.62 18.67
N ASP A 98 -0.22 17.14 19.71
CA ASP A 98 -1.06 17.92 20.62
C ASP A 98 -0.47 18.03 22.05
N ALA A 99 0.82 17.71 22.21
CA ALA A 99 1.58 17.75 23.47
C ALA A 99 2.64 18.86 23.52
#